data_AF-A0A7X6MXQ4-F1
#
_entry.id   AF-A0A7X6MXQ4-F1
#
_cell.length_a   1.000
_cell.length_b   1.000
_cell.length_c   1.000
_cell.angle_alpha   90.00
_cell.angle_beta   90.00
_cell.angle_gamma   90.00
#
_symmetry.space_group_name_H-M   'P 1'
#
loop_
_entity.id
_entity.type
_entity.pdbx_description
1 polymer ?
#
loop_
_entity_poly.entity_id
_entity_poly.type
_entity_poly.pdbx_seq_one_letter_code
_entity_poly.pdbx_strand_id
1 'polypeptide(L)'
;MTLTQKDYKALKQGVVADTAIGVGFFAGIESKIPDYALIEAIREMATNGWIGHQTSDGDIRNMLVTESIKAMNFQDFKDVAPYLFSYPREQRQEDLLVAPIEVSRSLFETLQAEADELFRLKRELAYQEQEELTIMDVIDQIEHQSIIQETGYSVVGISQDQSQFLILDNRSADQRDPYLGEEIFEGELLLNDYRSPYSNKAQIMDGLIEQSNQIATHIYQYYNDVYYQESGVLDGLEIVQNYYQEDQLDTKRLEGVKSTSSLWRLAQDSPSFQSDYETVMELLEDDGIRDYIRDYPDHFLDDKDQVELVQGMLAEDGKQLAIKEVTGYSQGEFWTLGAIYDTALFKAEEIDFYLEHEVGAFYKGSLTEAMIISKEQLESLGLEAAAQSAETFIVNEELLWGKNSLEVLTELLQLEGYESLEQVMDQEVVSQEKEETIEMER
;
A
#
# COMPACT_ATOMS: atom_id res chain seq x y z
N MET A 1 20.06 -31.52 29.43
CA MET A 1 19.99 -32.98 29.67
C MET A 1 21.41 -33.54 29.76
N THR A 2 21.75 -34.32 30.78
CA THR A 2 23.07 -34.97 30.91
C THR A 2 23.06 -36.32 30.21
N LEU A 3 23.85 -36.47 29.14
CA LEU A 3 24.00 -37.71 28.36
C LEU A 3 24.53 -38.85 29.26
N THR A 4 23.98 -40.06 29.10
CA THR A 4 24.42 -41.22 29.87
C THR A 4 25.73 -41.81 29.30
N GLN A 5 26.45 -42.61 30.09
CA GLN A 5 27.68 -43.27 29.63
C GLN A 5 27.45 -44.18 28.40
N LYS A 6 26.23 -44.72 28.26
CA LYS A 6 25.82 -45.52 27.10
C LYS A 6 25.71 -44.66 25.84
N ASP A 7 25.18 -43.45 25.99
CA ASP A 7 24.98 -42.50 24.88
C ASP A 7 26.31 -41.98 24.34
N TYR A 8 27.28 -41.66 25.21
CA TYR A 8 28.62 -41.27 24.78
C TYR A 8 29.35 -42.39 24.03
N LYS A 9 29.19 -43.65 24.45
CA LYS A 9 29.78 -44.79 23.74
C LYS A 9 29.14 -44.99 22.36
N ALA A 10 27.82 -44.83 22.27
CA ALA A 10 27.09 -44.91 21.01
C ALA A 10 27.51 -43.78 20.05
N LEU A 11 27.64 -42.55 20.54
CA LEU A 11 28.08 -41.40 19.74
C LEU A 11 29.51 -41.59 19.21
N LYS A 12 30.44 -42.03 20.07
CA LYS A 12 31.81 -42.35 19.64
C LYS A 12 31.82 -43.43 18.57
N GLN A 13 31.05 -44.50 18.73
CA GLN A 13 30.91 -45.54 17.71
C GLN A 13 30.30 -45.01 16.41
N GLY A 14 29.35 -44.08 16.49
CA GLY A 14 28.76 -43.38 15.35
C GLY A 14 29.81 -42.64 14.53
N VAL A 15 30.68 -41.86 15.16
CA VAL A 15 31.77 -41.14 14.46
C VAL A 15 32.77 -42.11 13.83
N VAL A 16 33.11 -43.21 14.52
CA VAL A 16 34.04 -44.21 13.99
C VAL A 16 33.47 -44.94 12.78
N ALA A 17 32.16 -45.21 12.77
CA ALA A 17 31.49 -45.95 11.71
C ALA A 17 31.09 -45.06 10.51
N ASP A 18 30.57 -43.86 10.76
CA ASP A 18 29.95 -43.00 9.74
C ASP A 18 30.83 -41.78 9.38
N THR A 19 32.02 -41.66 9.98
CA THR A 19 32.94 -40.49 9.91
C THR A 19 32.32 -39.20 10.44
N ALA A 20 33.15 -38.18 10.65
CA ALA A 20 32.70 -36.85 11.05
C ALA A 20 31.81 -36.17 10.00
N ILE A 21 31.78 -36.67 8.75
CA ILE A 21 30.83 -36.22 7.71
C ILE A 21 29.40 -36.66 8.06
N GLY A 22 29.21 -37.91 8.50
CA GLY A 22 27.89 -38.46 8.81
C GLY A 22 27.35 -38.05 10.19
N VAL A 23 28.22 -37.56 11.06
CA VAL A 23 27.87 -37.10 12.41
C VAL A 23 27.82 -35.57 12.48
N GLY A 24 28.73 -34.87 11.81
CA GLY A 24 28.85 -33.42 11.82
C GLY A 24 29.50 -32.88 13.12
N PHE A 25 30.15 -31.71 13.03
CA PHE A 25 30.75 -31.04 14.19
C PHE A 25 30.75 -29.52 14.06
N PHE A 26 30.77 -28.83 15.19
CA PHE A 26 30.88 -27.36 15.25
C PHE A 26 32.28 -26.87 14.88
N ALA A 27 32.34 -25.69 14.25
CA ALA A 27 33.61 -25.04 13.94
C ALA A 27 34.41 -24.74 15.21
N GLY A 28 35.69 -25.13 15.23
CA GLY A 28 36.60 -24.92 16.37
C GLY A 28 36.76 -26.15 17.27
N ILE A 29 36.14 -27.28 16.94
CA ILE A 29 36.30 -28.55 17.64
C ILE A 29 37.78 -28.96 17.78
N GLU A 30 38.64 -28.59 16.83
CA GLU A 30 40.06 -28.94 16.82
C GLU A 30 40.78 -28.42 18.07
N SER A 31 40.37 -27.25 18.58
CA SER A 31 40.93 -26.64 19.79
C SER A 31 40.58 -27.38 21.08
N LYS A 32 39.65 -28.32 21.01
CA LYS A 32 39.20 -29.17 22.13
C LYS A 32 39.73 -30.59 22.03
N ILE A 33 40.31 -30.97 20.90
CA ILE A 33 40.93 -32.28 20.71
C ILE A 33 42.32 -32.26 21.37
N PRO A 34 42.67 -33.24 22.22
CA PRO A 34 43.97 -33.28 22.85
C PRO A 34 45.09 -33.57 21.82
N ASP A 35 46.25 -32.96 22.02
CA ASP A 35 47.38 -33.00 21.08
C ASP A 35 47.79 -34.43 20.68
N TYR A 36 47.76 -35.38 21.61
CA TYR A 36 48.14 -36.77 21.32
C TYR A 36 47.20 -37.41 20.28
N ALA A 37 45.91 -37.08 20.29
CA ALA A 37 44.92 -37.63 19.37
C ALA A 37 45.02 -36.96 17.98
N LEU A 38 45.39 -35.68 17.93
CA LEU A 38 45.71 -34.98 16.67
C LEU A 38 46.96 -35.57 16.02
N ILE A 39 48.01 -35.81 16.81
CA ILE A 39 49.29 -36.35 16.32
C ILE A 39 49.10 -37.76 15.74
N GLU A 40 48.34 -38.63 16.41
CA GLU A 40 48.07 -39.98 15.90
C GLU A 40 47.16 -39.95 14.66
N ALA A 41 46.18 -39.05 14.60
CA ALA A 41 45.36 -38.86 13.39
C ALA A 41 46.19 -38.44 12.18
N ILE A 42 47.10 -37.47 12.35
CA ILE A 42 48.02 -37.03 11.28
C ILE A 42 48.92 -38.19 10.84
N ARG A 43 49.41 -39.01 11.78
CA ARG A 43 50.25 -40.17 11.48
C ARG A 43 49.51 -41.21 10.63
N GLU A 44 48.26 -41.49 10.98
CA GLU A 44 47.40 -42.43 10.25
C GLU A 44 47.09 -41.90 8.84
N MET A 45 46.70 -40.64 8.72
CA MET A 45 46.43 -39.97 7.44
C MET A 45 47.66 -39.94 6.51
N ALA A 46 48.84 -39.70 7.08
CA ALA A 46 50.10 -39.68 6.33
C ALA A 46 50.54 -41.09 5.89
N THR A 47 50.36 -42.09 6.75
CA THR A 47 50.78 -43.48 6.48
C THR A 47 49.91 -44.11 5.39
N ASN A 48 48.62 -43.77 5.36
CA ASN A 48 47.69 -44.26 4.36
C ASN A 48 47.60 -43.39 3.09
N GLY A 49 48.32 -42.26 3.06
CA GLY A 49 48.38 -41.39 1.88
C GLY A 49 47.05 -40.72 1.51
N TRP A 50 46.19 -40.45 2.49
CA TRP A 50 44.83 -39.92 2.26
C TRP A 50 44.77 -38.43 1.88
N ILE A 51 45.89 -37.71 2.05
CA ILE A 51 45.99 -36.28 1.77
C ILE A 51 46.80 -36.06 0.49
N GLY A 52 46.20 -35.40 -0.50
CA GLY A 52 46.87 -34.98 -1.74
C GLY A 52 46.44 -33.59 -2.18
N HIS A 53 46.99 -33.11 -3.30
CA HIS A 53 46.73 -31.76 -3.81
C HIS A 53 45.27 -31.48 -4.22
N GLN A 54 44.43 -32.51 -4.33
CA GLN A 54 43.02 -32.39 -4.71
C GLN A 54 42.05 -32.60 -3.51
N THR A 55 42.57 -32.90 -2.32
CA THR A 55 41.73 -33.06 -1.13
C THR A 55 41.36 -31.68 -0.61
N SER A 56 40.06 -31.39 -0.46
CA SER A 56 39.62 -30.09 0.05
C SER A 56 40.00 -29.90 1.52
N ASP A 57 40.19 -28.66 1.95
CA ASP A 57 40.45 -28.34 3.37
C ASP A 57 39.34 -28.87 4.29
N GLY A 58 38.09 -28.90 3.81
CA GLY A 58 36.95 -29.49 4.51
C GLY A 58 37.09 -31.01 4.69
N ASP A 59 37.51 -31.73 3.66
CA ASP A 59 37.74 -33.17 3.73
C ASP A 59 38.92 -33.51 4.65
N ILE A 60 40.01 -32.73 4.56
CA ILE A 60 41.16 -32.86 5.46
C ILE A 60 40.73 -32.66 6.92
N ARG A 61 39.92 -31.62 7.18
CA ARG A 61 39.39 -31.31 8.50
C ARG A 61 38.48 -32.43 9.03
N ASN A 62 37.61 -32.97 8.18
CA ASN A 62 36.73 -34.09 8.53
C ASN A 62 37.53 -35.36 8.87
N MET A 63 38.54 -35.70 8.08
CA MET A 63 39.44 -36.82 8.33
C MET A 63 40.19 -36.64 9.65
N LEU A 64 40.72 -35.44 9.89
CA LEU A 64 41.45 -35.11 11.11
C LEU A 64 40.56 -35.31 12.36
N VAL A 65 39.35 -34.76 12.36
CA VAL A 65 38.40 -34.90 13.48
C VAL A 65 37.98 -36.36 13.68
N THR A 66 37.72 -37.09 12.60
CA THR A 66 37.32 -38.51 12.65
C THR A 66 38.41 -39.39 13.27
N GLU A 67 39.64 -39.28 12.76
CA GLU A 67 40.76 -40.10 13.22
C GLU A 67 41.20 -39.70 14.64
N SER A 68 41.11 -38.42 14.99
CA SER A 68 41.37 -37.99 16.36
C SER A 68 40.35 -38.56 17.34
N ILE A 69 39.07 -38.64 16.97
CA ILE A 69 38.04 -39.27 17.81
C ILE A 69 38.26 -40.78 17.95
N LYS A 70 38.82 -41.45 16.94
CA LYS A 70 39.26 -42.85 17.06
C LYS A 70 40.42 -43.01 18.05
N ALA A 71 41.42 -42.13 17.97
CA ALA A 71 42.64 -42.20 18.77
C ALA A 71 42.47 -41.73 20.23
N MET A 72 41.50 -40.87 20.52
CA MET A 72 41.31 -40.35 21.89
C MET A 72 40.77 -41.39 22.86
N ASN A 73 41.05 -41.24 24.15
CA ASN A 73 40.45 -42.07 25.20
C ASN A 73 38.98 -41.67 25.48
N PHE A 74 38.28 -42.42 26.33
CA PHE A 74 36.85 -42.17 26.61
C PHE A 74 36.61 -40.93 27.48
N GLN A 75 37.55 -40.58 28.36
CA GLN A 75 37.38 -39.46 29.28
C GLN A 75 37.51 -38.13 28.52
N ASP A 76 38.50 -38.02 27.64
CA ASP A 76 38.71 -36.83 26.80
C ASP A 76 37.61 -36.70 25.73
N PHE A 77 37.05 -37.83 25.25
CA PHE A 77 35.92 -37.80 24.32
C PHE A 77 34.69 -37.11 24.92
N LYS A 78 34.46 -37.19 26.24
CA LYS A 78 33.31 -36.51 26.86
C LYS A 78 33.39 -35.00 26.75
N ASP A 79 34.60 -34.44 26.71
CA ASP A 79 34.82 -33.00 26.60
C ASP A 79 34.67 -32.50 25.15
N VAL A 80 34.90 -33.39 24.18
CA VAL A 80 34.75 -33.14 22.73
C VAL A 80 33.32 -33.43 22.24
N ALA A 81 32.62 -34.38 22.84
CA ALA A 81 31.29 -34.84 22.41
C ALA A 81 30.21 -33.75 22.28
N PRO A 82 30.15 -32.69 23.11
CA PRO A 82 29.20 -31.59 22.93
C PRO A 82 29.37 -30.83 21.61
N TYR A 83 30.53 -30.99 20.96
CA TYR A 83 30.84 -30.33 19.70
C TYR A 83 30.46 -31.19 18.48
N LEU A 84 29.89 -32.38 18.67
CA LEU A 84 29.39 -33.26 17.62
C LEU A 84 27.87 -33.13 17.50
N PHE A 85 27.34 -33.07 16.27
CA PHE A 85 25.91 -33.24 16.04
C PHE A 85 25.58 -34.74 16.09
N SER A 86 24.39 -35.15 16.50
CA SER A 86 23.98 -36.55 16.37
C SER A 86 22.65 -36.61 15.67
N TYR A 87 22.64 -36.99 14.39
CA TYR A 87 21.43 -37.36 13.67
C TYR A 87 21.18 -38.87 13.84
N PRO A 88 20.07 -39.29 14.47
CA PRO A 88 19.68 -40.70 14.54
C PRO A 88 19.60 -41.32 13.15
N ARG A 89 20.14 -42.55 13.00
CA ARG A 89 20.16 -43.27 11.72
C ARG A 89 18.76 -43.49 11.14
N GLU A 90 17.72 -43.57 11.98
CA GLU A 90 16.34 -43.74 11.51
C GLU A 90 15.82 -42.54 10.71
N GLN A 91 16.28 -41.31 10.99
CA GLN A 91 15.85 -40.11 10.24
C GLN A 91 16.59 -39.96 8.90
N ARG A 92 17.78 -40.56 8.75
CA ARG A 92 18.60 -40.48 7.51
C ARG A 92 18.11 -41.36 6.37
N GLN A 93 17.27 -42.37 6.64
CA GLN A 93 16.67 -43.20 5.57
C GLN A 93 15.41 -42.57 4.97
N GLU A 94 14.88 -41.51 5.58
CA GLU A 94 13.68 -40.80 5.10
C GLU A 94 13.97 -39.43 4.49
N ASP A 95 15.23 -38.97 4.48
CA ASP A 95 15.54 -37.62 4.02
C ASP A 95 15.99 -37.49 2.55
N LEU A 96 15.25 -36.62 1.86
CA LEU A 96 15.72 -35.68 0.84
C LEU A 96 15.92 -36.20 -0.60
N LEU A 97 14.80 -36.59 -1.23
CA LEU A 97 14.58 -36.17 -2.61
C LEU A 97 14.00 -34.75 -2.58
N VAL A 98 14.81 -33.74 -2.89
CA VAL A 98 14.29 -32.41 -3.22
C VAL A 98 13.47 -32.56 -4.50
N ALA A 99 12.16 -32.74 -4.35
CA ALA A 99 11.21 -32.46 -5.41
C ALA A 99 10.76 -31.00 -5.24
N PRO A 100 10.72 -30.20 -6.31
CA PRO A 100 10.07 -28.89 -6.23
C PRO A 100 8.65 -29.09 -5.71
N ILE A 101 8.26 -28.30 -4.72
CA ILE A 101 6.89 -28.30 -4.23
C ILE A 101 6.01 -27.86 -5.40
N GLU A 102 5.18 -28.75 -5.93
CA GLU A 102 4.15 -28.34 -6.88
C GLU A 102 3.14 -27.48 -6.13
N VAL A 103 3.19 -26.18 -6.39
CA VAL A 103 2.21 -25.21 -5.89
C VAL A 103 0.86 -25.60 -6.49
N SER A 104 0.07 -26.32 -5.70
CA SER A 104 -1.28 -26.74 -6.06
C SER A 104 -2.25 -26.14 -5.07
N ARG A 105 -3.46 -25.86 -5.54
CA ARG A 105 -4.54 -25.32 -4.70
C ARG A 105 -4.82 -26.21 -3.48
N SER A 106 -4.74 -27.54 -3.64
CA SER A 106 -4.92 -28.45 -2.51
C SER A 106 -3.79 -28.34 -1.48
N LEU A 107 -2.53 -28.12 -1.91
CA LEU A 107 -1.43 -27.94 -0.98
C LEU A 107 -1.55 -26.61 -0.22
N PHE A 108 -1.97 -25.55 -0.91
CA PHE A 108 -2.29 -24.27 -0.26
C PHE A 108 -3.43 -24.44 0.75
N GLU A 109 -4.52 -25.09 0.38
CA GLU A 109 -5.67 -25.36 1.27
C GLU A 109 -5.26 -26.25 2.46
N THR A 110 -4.38 -27.23 2.26
CA THR A 110 -3.83 -28.06 3.35
C THR A 110 -2.96 -27.23 4.29
N LEU A 111 -2.04 -26.41 3.77
CA LEU A 111 -1.18 -25.56 4.59
C LEU A 111 -1.99 -24.52 5.37
N GLN A 112 -3.03 -23.97 4.75
CA GLN A 112 -3.99 -23.07 5.41
C GLN A 112 -4.73 -23.80 6.53
N ALA A 113 -5.27 -25.00 6.27
CA ALA A 113 -6.00 -25.79 7.26
C ALA A 113 -5.10 -26.26 8.42
N GLU A 114 -3.86 -26.64 8.15
CA GLU A 114 -2.89 -27.04 9.17
C GLU A 114 -2.45 -25.84 10.03
N ALA A 115 -2.26 -24.66 9.42
CA ALA A 115 -2.01 -23.42 10.15
C ALA A 115 -3.20 -23.06 11.04
N ASP A 116 -4.42 -23.09 10.50
CA ASP A 116 -5.67 -22.83 11.24
C ASP A 116 -5.84 -23.81 12.42
N GLU A 117 -5.50 -25.09 12.23
CA GLU A 117 -5.52 -26.11 13.28
C GLU A 117 -4.48 -25.81 14.38
N LEU A 118 -3.27 -25.37 14.00
CA LEU A 118 -2.19 -25.03 14.92
C LEU A 118 -2.52 -23.77 15.73
N PHE A 119 -3.12 -22.75 15.10
CA PHE A 119 -3.66 -21.57 15.76
C PHE A 119 -4.88 -21.90 16.65
N ARG A 120 -5.73 -22.85 16.25
CA ARG A 120 -6.84 -23.36 17.08
C ARG A 120 -6.33 -24.13 18.30
N LEU A 121 -5.32 -24.98 18.15
CA LEU A 121 -4.70 -25.73 19.26
C LEU A 121 -4.00 -24.78 20.24
N LYS A 122 -3.32 -23.75 19.74
CA LYS A 122 -2.72 -22.69 20.57
C LYS A 122 -3.80 -21.92 21.35
N ARG A 123 -4.96 -21.65 20.73
CA ARG A 123 -6.15 -21.10 21.40
C ARG A 123 -6.74 -22.06 22.44
N GLU A 124 -6.95 -23.33 22.11
CA GLU A 124 -7.49 -24.32 23.07
C GLU A 124 -6.59 -24.51 24.29
N LEU A 125 -5.27 -24.38 24.12
CA LEU A 125 -4.30 -24.35 25.22
C LEU A 125 -4.41 -23.06 26.04
N ALA A 126 -4.55 -21.89 25.39
CA ALA A 126 -4.79 -20.61 26.07
C ALA A 126 -6.14 -20.56 26.81
N TYR A 127 -7.20 -21.16 26.27
CA TYR A 127 -8.52 -21.28 26.94
C TYR A 127 -8.50 -22.23 28.14
N GLN A 128 -7.54 -23.16 28.21
CA GLN A 128 -7.39 -24.09 29.34
C GLN A 128 -6.60 -23.48 30.50
N GLU A 129 -5.80 -22.45 30.25
CA GLU A 129 -5.10 -21.64 31.24
C GLU A 129 -5.82 -20.29 31.34
N GLN A 130 -6.88 -20.18 32.15
CA GLN A 130 -7.60 -18.91 32.35
C GLN A 130 -6.68 -17.81 32.89
N GLU A 131 -6.03 -17.06 32.01
CA GLU A 131 -5.77 -15.64 32.17
C GLU A 131 -6.50 -14.97 31.00
N GLU A 132 -7.60 -14.26 31.28
CA GLU A 132 -8.18 -13.34 30.30
C GLU A 132 -7.05 -12.40 29.85
N LEU A 133 -6.85 -12.26 28.54
CA LEU A 133 -5.86 -11.32 28.01
C LEU A 133 -6.19 -9.93 28.55
N THR A 134 -5.23 -9.33 29.25
CA THR A 134 -5.36 -7.95 29.72
C THR A 134 -5.40 -7.03 28.50
N ILE A 135 -5.88 -5.78 28.69
CA ILE A 135 -5.85 -4.78 27.61
C ILE A 135 -4.41 -4.61 27.09
N MET A 136 -3.42 -4.63 28.00
CA MET A 136 -2.02 -4.52 27.64
C MET A 136 -1.53 -5.68 26.77
N ASP A 137 -1.96 -6.91 27.06
CA ASP A 137 -1.61 -8.06 26.22
C ASP A 137 -2.22 -7.94 24.82
N VAL A 138 -3.43 -7.38 24.71
CA VAL A 138 -4.07 -7.13 23.42
C VAL A 138 -3.36 -6.03 22.64
N ILE A 139 -2.99 -4.91 23.30
CA ILE A 139 -2.20 -3.84 22.67
C ILE A 139 -0.85 -4.38 22.20
N ASP A 140 -0.14 -5.14 23.04
CA ASP A 140 1.17 -5.69 22.66
C ASP A 140 1.05 -6.63 21.46
N GLN A 141 -0.04 -7.41 21.35
CA GLN A 141 -0.29 -8.24 20.17
C GLN A 141 -0.60 -7.43 18.91
N ILE A 142 -1.28 -6.29 19.04
CA ILE A 142 -1.60 -5.41 17.91
C ILE A 142 -0.32 -4.72 17.43
N GLU A 143 0.49 -4.19 18.34
CA GLU A 143 1.67 -3.38 18.02
C GLU A 143 2.91 -4.25 17.74
N HIS A 144 2.97 -5.49 18.26
CA HIS A 144 4.11 -6.40 18.14
C HIS A 144 3.71 -7.84 17.72
N GLN A 145 4.34 -8.36 16.65
CA GLN A 145 4.08 -9.72 16.13
C GLN A 145 4.85 -10.82 16.92
N SER A 146 5.90 -10.40 17.62
CA SER A 146 6.78 -11.13 18.53
C SER A 146 7.51 -10.06 19.33
N ILE A 147 8.03 -10.36 20.54
CA ILE A 147 8.57 -9.42 21.57
C ILE A 147 9.52 -8.29 21.04
N ILE A 148 9.92 -8.27 19.77
CA ILE A 148 10.86 -7.32 19.16
C ILE A 148 10.48 -6.85 17.73
N GLN A 149 9.34 -7.25 17.13
CA GLN A 149 8.96 -6.82 15.77
C GLN A 149 7.65 -6.04 15.78
N GLU A 150 7.74 -4.74 15.44
CA GLU A 150 6.59 -3.88 15.21
C GLU A 150 5.76 -4.44 14.05
N THR A 151 4.45 -4.60 14.26
CA THR A 151 3.51 -5.01 13.20
C THR A 151 3.27 -3.90 12.19
N GLY A 152 3.60 -2.66 12.56
CA GLY A 152 3.23 -1.45 11.85
C GLY A 152 1.81 -0.98 12.16
N TYR A 153 1.08 -1.59 13.09
CA TYR A 153 -0.18 -1.04 13.60
C TYR A 153 0.05 -0.29 14.91
N SER A 154 -0.79 0.68 15.21
CA SER A 154 -0.78 1.39 16.49
C SER A 154 -2.18 1.57 17.03
N VAL A 155 -2.36 1.27 18.31
CA VAL A 155 -3.64 1.53 18.97
C VAL A 155 -3.68 3.03 19.30
N VAL A 156 -4.67 3.74 18.77
CA VAL A 156 -4.82 5.18 18.99
C VAL A 156 -5.96 5.49 19.95
N GLY A 157 -6.92 4.59 20.10
CA GLY A 157 -8.02 4.73 21.04
C GLY A 157 -8.65 3.41 21.44
N ILE A 158 -9.28 3.40 22.61
CA ILE A 158 -10.00 2.26 23.16
C ILE A 158 -11.39 2.74 23.55
N SER A 159 -12.42 2.01 23.13
CA SER A 159 -13.80 2.26 23.57
C SER A 159 -13.93 2.23 25.10
N GLN A 160 -14.87 3.00 25.66
CA GLN A 160 -15.11 3.07 27.11
C GLN A 160 -15.46 1.72 27.77
N ASP A 161 -16.07 0.81 27.02
CA ASP A 161 -16.37 -0.55 27.48
C ASP A 161 -15.23 -1.54 27.18
N GLN A 162 -14.12 -1.05 26.61
CA GLN A 162 -12.91 -1.79 26.28
C GLN A 162 -13.15 -2.97 25.33
N SER A 163 -14.26 -2.94 24.60
CA SER A 163 -14.64 -4.00 23.66
C SER A 163 -14.10 -3.78 22.25
N GLN A 164 -13.71 -2.56 21.92
CA GLN A 164 -13.23 -2.12 20.62
C GLN A 164 -11.97 -1.26 20.71
N PHE A 165 -11.10 -1.44 19.72
CA PHE A 165 -9.84 -0.73 19.54
C PHE A 165 -9.91 0.05 18.22
N LEU A 166 -9.57 1.34 18.28
CA LEU A 166 -9.30 2.17 17.11
C LEU A 166 -7.80 2.05 16.81
N ILE A 167 -7.49 1.50 15.64
CA ILE A 167 -6.14 1.13 15.22
C ILE A 167 -5.78 1.93 13.97
N LEU A 168 -4.55 2.43 13.90
CA LEU A 168 -4.00 3.12 12.73
C LEU A 168 -2.96 2.23 12.05
N ASP A 169 -3.01 2.13 10.73
CA ASP A 169 -2.01 1.44 9.91
C ASP A 169 -0.80 2.34 9.62
N ASN A 170 0.25 2.18 10.42
CA ASN A 170 1.53 2.85 10.27
C ASN A 170 2.57 2.01 9.51
N ARG A 171 2.16 0.91 8.84
CA ARG A 171 3.06 0.13 8.00
C ARG A 171 3.67 1.00 6.91
N SER A 172 4.88 0.67 6.48
CA SER A 172 5.53 1.40 5.40
C SER A 172 4.81 1.17 4.07
N ALA A 173 4.96 2.10 3.12
CA ALA A 173 4.24 2.06 1.84
C ALA A 173 4.48 0.76 1.03
N ASP A 174 5.60 0.07 1.22
CA ASP A 174 5.90 -1.24 0.61
C ASP A 174 5.16 -2.42 1.25
N GLN A 175 4.51 -2.19 2.39
CA GLN A 175 3.74 -3.18 3.17
C GLN A 175 2.23 -2.91 3.16
N ARG A 176 1.81 -1.71 2.74
CA ARG A 176 0.39 -1.34 2.59
C ARG A 176 -0.21 -1.94 1.32
N ASP A 177 -1.55 -1.94 1.25
CA ASP A 177 -2.26 -2.30 0.02
C ASP A 177 -1.86 -1.33 -1.12
N PRO A 178 -1.30 -1.82 -2.23
CA PRO A 178 -0.95 -0.97 -3.37
C PRO A 178 -2.17 -0.35 -4.07
N TYR A 179 -3.38 -0.81 -3.76
CA TYR A 179 -4.64 -0.32 -4.32
C TYR A 179 -5.44 0.56 -3.33
N LEU A 180 -4.83 0.97 -2.22
CA LEU A 180 -5.49 1.82 -1.23
C LEU A 180 -6.02 3.12 -1.86
N GLY A 181 -7.34 3.32 -1.79
CA GLY A 181 -7.98 4.54 -2.28
C GLY A 181 -8.25 4.56 -3.79
N GLU A 182 -8.13 3.45 -4.50
CA GLU A 182 -8.52 3.34 -5.92
C GLU A 182 -10.01 3.66 -6.15
N GLU A 183 -10.86 3.33 -5.18
CA GLU A 183 -12.30 3.59 -5.20
C GLU A 183 -12.64 5.09 -5.27
N ILE A 184 -11.72 5.97 -4.86
CA ILE A 184 -11.88 7.42 -4.93
C ILE A 184 -12.12 7.86 -6.40
N PHE A 185 -11.54 7.14 -7.35
CA PHE A 185 -11.62 7.41 -8.79
C PHE A 185 -12.83 6.74 -9.48
N GLU A 186 -13.68 6.05 -8.73
CA GLU A 186 -14.95 5.50 -9.23
C GLU A 186 -16.11 6.50 -9.08
N GLY A 187 -15.92 7.60 -8.34
CA GLY A 187 -16.94 8.60 -8.06
C GLY A 187 -17.26 9.51 -9.26
N GLU A 188 -18.54 9.90 -9.39
CA GLU A 188 -19.02 10.76 -10.50
C GLU A 188 -18.63 12.24 -10.37
N LEU A 189 -18.12 12.67 -9.21
CA LEU A 189 -17.79 14.07 -8.93
C LEU A 189 -16.42 14.49 -9.50
N LEU A 190 -15.45 13.58 -9.43
CA LEU A 190 -14.05 13.84 -9.72
C LEU A 190 -13.82 13.85 -11.23
N LEU A 191 -13.21 14.92 -11.74
CA LEU A 191 -12.86 15.03 -13.16
C LEU A 191 -11.53 14.39 -13.49
N ASN A 192 -10.68 14.17 -12.48
CA ASN A 192 -9.32 13.69 -12.67
C ASN A 192 -9.18 12.19 -12.39
N ASP A 193 -8.56 11.50 -13.32
CA ASP A 193 -8.13 10.12 -13.18
C ASP A 193 -6.61 10.07 -13.38
N TYR A 194 -5.89 9.52 -12.40
CA TYR A 194 -4.44 9.37 -12.44
C TYR A 194 -3.98 8.41 -13.55
N ARG A 195 -4.87 7.53 -14.02
CA ARG A 195 -4.64 6.55 -15.10
C ARG A 195 -4.77 7.19 -16.48
N SER A 196 -5.35 8.38 -16.57
CA SER A 196 -5.51 9.11 -17.82
C SER A 196 -4.16 9.61 -18.34
N PRO A 197 -3.92 9.53 -19.67
CA PRO A 197 -2.71 10.07 -20.28
C PRO A 197 -2.72 11.60 -20.38
N TYR A 198 -3.86 12.25 -20.11
CA TYR A 198 -4.03 13.69 -20.22
C TYR A 198 -3.63 14.41 -18.93
N SER A 199 -3.13 15.65 -19.06
CA SER A 199 -2.83 16.49 -17.90
C SER A 199 -4.08 16.73 -17.04
N ASN A 200 -3.90 16.99 -15.74
CA ASN A 200 -5.07 17.18 -14.87
C ASN A 200 -5.99 18.33 -15.34
N LYS A 201 -5.40 19.42 -15.83
CA LYS A 201 -6.13 20.55 -16.40
C LYS A 201 -6.87 20.18 -17.70
N ALA A 202 -6.28 19.36 -18.57
CA ALA A 202 -6.96 18.90 -19.78
C ALA A 202 -8.19 18.02 -19.45
N GLN A 203 -8.09 17.18 -18.42
CA GLN A 203 -9.23 16.39 -17.94
C GLN A 203 -10.34 17.27 -17.36
N ILE A 204 -10.00 18.34 -16.65
CA ILE A 204 -10.98 19.34 -16.19
C ILE A 204 -11.70 19.98 -17.38
N MET A 205 -10.97 20.34 -18.44
CA MET A 205 -11.57 20.90 -19.65
C MET A 205 -12.52 19.93 -20.35
N ASP A 206 -12.13 18.66 -20.49
CA ASP A 206 -13.01 17.61 -21.03
C ASP A 206 -14.29 17.49 -20.17
N GLY A 207 -14.13 17.42 -18.84
CA GLY A 207 -15.26 17.34 -17.92
C GLY A 207 -16.21 18.54 -17.98
N LEU A 208 -15.71 19.74 -18.26
CA LEU A 208 -16.52 20.94 -18.48
C LEU A 208 -17.28 20.89 -19.80
N ILE A 209 -16.61 20.48 -20.89
CA ILE A 209 -17.23 20.31 -22.21
C ILE A 209 -18.39 19.32 -22.15
N GLU A 210 -18.26 18.26 -21.35
CA GLU A 210 -19.30 17.24 -21.19
C GLU A 210 -20.52 17.69 -20.37
N GLN A 211 -20.44 18.82 -19.63
CA GLN A 211 -21.56 19.25 -18.78
C GLN A 211 -22.78 19.73 -19.59
N SER A 212 -22.55 20.57 -20.60
CA SER A 212 -23.63 21.08 -21.43
C SER A 212 -23.12 21.61 -22.77
N ASN A 213 -23.98 21.57 -23.79
CA ASN A 213 -23.68 22.14 -25.11
C ASN A 213 -23.36 23.63 -25.05
N GLN A 214 -23.91 24.36 -24.07
CA GLN A 214 -23.65 25.79 -23.89
C GLN A 214 -22.22 26.02 -23.38
N ILE A 215 -21.78 25.27 -22.38
CA ILE A 215 -20.41 25.35 -21.85
C ILE A 215 -19.42 24.92 -22.92
N ALA A 216 -19.68 23.79 -23.60
CA ALA A 216 -18.88 23.33 -24.72
C ALA A 216 -18.73 24.44 -25.77
N THR A 217 -19.86 24.95 -26.29
CA THR A 217 -19.86 26.01 -27.30
C THR A 217 -19.00 27.21 -26.89
N HIS A 218 -19.13 27.65 -25.63
CA HIS A 218 -18.36 28.77 -25.11
C HIS A 218 -16.85 28.48 -25.11
N ILE A 219 -16.44 27.30 -24.64
CA ILE A 219 -15.03 26.87 -24.62
C ILE A 219 -14.48 26.80 -26.05
N TYR A 220 -15.17 26.13 -26.98
CA TYR A 220 -14.71 26.01 -28.37
C TYR A 220 -14.59 27.39 -29.05
N GLN A 221 -15.54 28.29 -28.80
CA GLN A 221 -15.48 29.66 -29.30
C GLN A 221 -14.27 30.42 -28.76
N TYR A 222 -14.00 30.29 -27.45
CA TYR A 222 -12.83 30.92 -26.82
C TYR A 222 -11.54 30.48 -27.49
N TYR A 223 -11.34 29.17 -27.65
CA TYR A 223 -10.11 28.64 -28.25
C TYR A 223 -9.96 29.02 -29.72
N ASN A 224 -11.03 29.00 -30.51
CA ASN A 224 -10.97 29.47 -31.89
C ASN A 224 -10.59 30.97 -31.97
N ASP A 225 -11.16 31.79 -31.09
CA ASP A 225 -10.88 33.23 -31.05
C ASP A 225 -9.46 33.54 -30.56
N VAL A 226 -8.94 32.77 -29.61
CA VAL A 226 -7.54 32.88 -29.14
C VAL A 226 -6.58 32.40 -30.23
N TYR A 227 -6.84 31.24 -30.85
CA TYR A 227 -6.03 30.71 -31.94
C TYR A 227 -5.95 31.72 -33.09
N TYR A 228 -7.07 32.36 -33.47
CA TYR A 228 -7.07 33.43 -34.46
C TYR A 228 -6.14 34.59 -34.09
N GLN A 229 -6.07 34.99 -32.81
CA GLN A 229 -5.18 36.07 -32.39
C GLN A 229 -3.70 35.70 -32.58
N GLU A 230 -3.35 34.43 -32.44
CA GLU A 230 -1.98 33.94 -32.59
C GLU A 230 -1.60 33.63 -34.04
N SER A 231 -2.49 32.96 -34.78
CA SER A 231 -2.23 32.45 -36.13
C SER A 231 -2.68 33.40 -37.25
N GLY A 232 -3.67 34.26 -36.97
CA GLY A 232 -4.39 35.06 -37.97
C GLY A 232 -5.40 34.25 -38.79
N VAL A 233 -5.60 32.97 -38.47
CA VAL A 233 -6.54 32.05 -39.12
C VAL A 233 -7.69 31.77 -38.17
N LEU A 234 -8.92 31.99 -38.65
CA LEU A 234 -10.14 31.71 -37.88
C LEU A 234 -10.77 30.45 -38.44
N ASP A 235 -10.89 29.44 -37.59
CA ASP A 235 -11.44 28.14 -37.99
C ASP A 235 -12.92 28.31 -38.37
N GLY A 236 -13.32 27.59 -39.41
CA GLY A 236 -14.62 27.70 -40.08
C GLY A 236 -14.71 28.84 -41.11
N LEU A 237 -13.71 29.73 -41.24
CA LEU A 237 -13.78 30.83 -42.21
C LEU A 237 -13.81 30.32 -43.66
N GLU A 238 -12.99 29.32 -43.98
CA GLU A 238 -12.97 28.71 -45.33
C GLU A 238 -14.29 28.01 -45.64
N ILE A 239 -14.86 27.30 -44.66
CA ILE A 239 -16.19 26.67 -44.76
C ILE A 239 -17.23 27.72 -45.14
N VAL A 240 -17.33 28.81 -44.37
CA VAL A 240 -18.30 29.88 -44.63
C VAL A 240 -18.05 30.57 -45.97
N GLN A 241 -16.79 30.76 -46.37
CA GLN A 241 -16.44 31.30 -47.68
C GLN A 241 -16.95 30.43 -48.84
N ASN A 242 -16.88 29.11 -48.71
CA ASN A 242 -17.38 28.18 -49.72
C ASN A 242 -18.90 28.29 -49.88
N TYR A 243 -19.65 28.34 -48.78
CA TYR A 243 -21.10 28.56 -48.81
C TYR A 243 -21.48 29.92 -49.41
N TYR A 244 -20.74 30.98 -49.09
CA TYR A 244 -20.93 32.29 -49.73
C TYR A 244 -20.73 32.22 -51.25
N GLN A 245 -19.74 31.45 -51.73
CA GLN A 245 -19.52 31.28 -53.17
C GLN A 245 -20.64 30.48 -53.83
N GLU A 246 -21.11 29.42 -53.20
CA GLU A 246 -22.23 28.58 -53.67
C GLU A 246 -23.52 29.40 -53.82
N ASP A 247 -23.84 30.20 -52.81
CA ASP A 247 -25.03 31.05 -52.79
C ASP A 247 -24.86 32.38 -53.53
N GLN A 248 -23.71 32.59 -54.19
CA GLN A 248 -23.39 33.80 -54.95
C GLN A 248 -23.44 35.10 -54.11
N LEU A 249 -23.06 35.00 -52.84
CA LEU A 249 -22.93 36.11 -51.90
C LEU A 249 -21.55 36.80 -52.04
N ASP A 250 -21.47 38.07 -51.62
CA ASP A 250 -20.22 38.83 -51.65
C ASP A 250 -19.26 38.38 -50.54
N THR A 251 -18.23 37.60 -50.91
CA THR A 251 -17.19 37.09 -50.00
C THR A 251 -16.36 38.20 -49.35
N LYS A 252 -16.33 39.42 -49.91
CA LYS A 252 -15.64 40.56 -49.29
C LYS A 252 -16.22 40.95 -47.93
N ARG A 253 -17.47 40.56 -47.66
CA ARG A 253 -18.12 40.77 -46.36
C ARG A 253 -17.46 39.97 -45.23
N LEU A 254 -16.72 38.92 -45.58
CA LEU A 254 -15.95 38.09 -44.65
C LEU A 254 -14.53 38.65 -44.41
N GLU A 255 -14.10 39.67 -45.16
CA GLU A 255 -12.80 40.31 -44.93
C GLU A 255 -12.76 41.02 -43.56
N GLY A 256 -11.76 40.67 -42.75
CA GLY A 256 -11.55 41.30 -41.45
C GLY A 256 -12.44 40.78 -40.31
N VAL A 257 -13.13 39.65 -40.50
CA VAL A 257 -13.76 38.90 -39.41
C VAL A 257 -12.68 38.37 -38.47
N LYS A 258 -12.90 38.54 -37.15
CA LYS A 258 -11.89 38.26 -36.10
C LYS A 258 -12.40 37.44 -34.92
N SER A 259 -13.65 37.01 -34.96
CA SER A 259 -14.26 36.23 -33.89
C SER A 259 -15.27 35.28 -34.48
N THR A 260 -15.38 34.12 -33.84
CA THR A 260 -16.33 33.05 -34.13
C THR A 260 -17.75 33.58 -34.11
N SER A 261 -18.11 34.40 -33.12
CA SER A 261 -19.42 35.03 -33.03
C SER A 261 -19.75 35.91 -34.25
N SER A 262 -18.77 36.68 -34.74
CA SER A 262 -18.97 37.53 -35.92
C SER A 262 -19.04 36.71 -37.20
N LEU A 263 -18.23 35.65 -37.31
CA LEU A 263 -18.24 34.71 -38.41
C LEU A 263 -19.59 34.00 -38.50
N TRP A 264 -20.06 33.41 -37.41
CA TRP A 264 -21.35 32.74 -37.32
C TRP A 264 -22.49 33.65 -37.77
N ARG A 265 -22.55 34.89 -37.27
CA ARG A 265 -23.59 35.85 -37.65
C ARG A 265 -23.60 36.17 -39.15
N LEU A 266 -22.43 36.23 -39.78
CA LEU A 266 -22.33 36.46 -41.23
C LEU A 266 -22.69 35.19 -42.00
N ALA A 267 -22.25 34.01 -41.54
CA ALA A 267 -22.58 32.72 -42.14
C ALA A 267 -24.10 32.52 -42.30
N GLN A 268 -24.88 33.04 -41.34
CA GLN A 268 -26.34 33.06 -41.40
C GLN A 268 -26.94 33.88 -42.57
N ASP A 269 -26.16 34.59 -43.38
CA ASP A 269 -26.67 35.20 -44.62
C ASP A 269 -26.81 34.19 -45.77
N SER A 270 -26.17 33.02 -45.68
CA SER A 270 -26.20 31.92 -46.66
C SER A 270 -27.32 30.93 -46.34
N PRO A 271 -28.34 30.77 -47.21
CA PRO A 271 -29.38 29.76 -47.02
C PRO A 271 -28.85 28.33 -47.04
N SER A 272 -27.82 28.04 -47.84
CA SER A 272 -27.22 26.70 -47.91
C SER A 272 -26.47 26.39 -46.61
N PHE A 273 -25.75 27.36 -46.03
CA PHE A 273 -25.13 27.23 -44.72
C PHE A 273 -26.16 26.96 -43.61
N GLN A 274 -27.26 27.73 -43.57
CA GLN A 274 -28.34 27.52 -42.59
C GLN A 274 -28.97 26.12 -42.68
N SER A 275 -28.96 25.51 -43.86
CA SER A 275 -29.50 24.17 -44.06
C SER A 275 -28.59 23.08 -43.49
N ASP A 276 -27.29 23.33 -43.47
CA ASP A 276 -26.28 22.33 -43.09
C ASP A 276 -25.80 22.50 -41.64
N TYR A 277 -25.88 23.72 -41.08
CA TYR A 277 -25.49 24.02 -39.70
C TYR A 277 -26.61 24.76 -38.96
N GLU A 278 -27.21 24.08 -37.99
CA GLU A 278 -28.23 24.63 -37.09
C GLU A 278 -27.58 25.41 -35.94
N THR A 279 -26.41 24.95 -35.47
CA THR A 279 -25.71 25.56 -34.34
C THR A 279 -24.26 25.90 -34.66
N VAL A 280 -23.73 26.90 -33.94
CA VAL A 280 -22.31 27.26 -34.04
C VAL A 280 -21.39 26.13 -33.61
N MET A 281 -21.86 25.25 -32.72
CA MET A 281 -21.09 24.08 -32.30
C MET A 281 -20.83 23.12 -33.46
N GLU A 282 -21.83 22.86 -34.30
CA GLU A 282 -21.68 22.00 -35.48
C GLU A 282 -20.61 22.53 -36.44
N LEU A 283 -20.54 23.86 -36.62
CA LEU A 283 -19.47 24.50 -37.40
C LEU A 283 -18.09 24.26 -36.77
N LEU A 284 -17.98 24.40 -35.44
CA LEU A 284 -16.71 24.27 -34.71
C LEU A 284 -16.22 22.82 -34.64
N GLU A 285 -17.14 21.86 -34.66
CA GLU A 285 -16.80 20.43 -34.69
C GLU A 285 -16.33 19.96 -36.07
N ASP A 286 -16.92 20.50 -37.14
CA ASP A 286 -16.60 20.11 -38.53
C ASP A 286 -15.18 20.51 -38.94
N ASP A 287 -14.63 21.59 -38.35
CA ASP A 287 -13.27 22.05 -38.64
C ASP A 287 -12.18 21.39 -37.77
N GLY A 288 -12.55 20.49 -36.84
CA GLY A 288 -11.60 19.68 -36.07
C GLY A 288 -10.90 20.40 -34.92
N ILE A 289 -11.50 21.43 -34.32
CA ILE A 289 -10.95 22.30 -33.25
C ILE A 289 -10.60 21.54 -31.93
N ARG A 290 -10.82 20.23 -31.86
CA ARG A 290 -10.75 19.43 -30.62
C ARG A 290 -9.34 19.28 -30.03
N ASP A 291 -8.30 19.29 -30.86
CA ASP A 291 -6.96 18.92 -30.37
C ASP A 291 -6.32 20.04 -29.52
N TYR A 292 -6.57 21.32 -29.83
CA TYR A 292 -5.94 22.45 -29.14
C TYR A 292 -6.40 22.66 -27.71
N ILE A 293 -7.64 22.31 -27.38
CA ILE A 293 -8.21 22.54 -26.05
C ILE A 293 -7.46 21.70 -25.01
N ARG A 294 -7.07 20.47 -25.37
CA ARG A 294 -6.35 19.54 -24.50
C ARG A 294 -4.86 19.87 -24.40
N ASP A 295 -4.28 20.44 -25.45
CA ASP A 295 -2.87 20.83 -25.48
C ASP A 295 -2.60 22.11 -24.68
N TYR A 296 -3.59 23.01 -24.59
CA TYR A 296 -3.45 24.34 -23.99
C TYR A 296 -4.54 24.68 -22.96
N PRO A 297 -4.85 23.81 -21.98
CA PRO A 297 -5.94 24.03 -21.02
C PRO A 297 -5.68 25.25 -20.11
N ASP A 298 -4.42 25.61 -19.90
CA ASP A 298 -4.01 26.78 -19.10
C ASP A 298 -4.57 28.09 -19.64
N HIS A 299 -4.68 28.23 -20.98
CA HIS A 299 -5.21 29.47 -21.58
C HIS A 299 -6.64 29.76 -21.13
N PHE A 300 -7.44 28.73 -20.86
CA PHE A 300 -8.82 28.90 -20.40
C PHE A 300 -8.89 28.91 -18.87
N LEU A 301 -8.28 27.94 -18.20
CA LEU A 301 -8.41 27.77 -16.75
C LEU A 301 -7.69 28.85 -15.93
N ASP A 302 -6.66 29.50 -16.48
CA ASP A 302 -5.98 30.60 -15.81
C ASP A 302 -6.64 31.97 -16.10
N ASP A 303 -7.58 32.04 -17.06
CA ASP A 303 -8.41 33.22 -17.31
C ASP A 303 -9.64 33.24 -16.39
N LYS A 304 -9.54 34.06 -15.34
CA LYS A 304 -10.60 34.20 -14.32
C LYS A 304 -11.95 34.61 -14.90
N ASP A 305 -11.97 35.44 -15.93
CA ASP A 305 -13.23 35.91 -16.51
C ASP A 305 -13.95 34.75 -17.23
N GLN A 306 -13.20 33.86 -17.89
CA GLN A 306 -13.78 32.66 -18.52
C GLN A 306 -14.26 31.65 -17.49
N VAL A 307 -13.48 31.43 -16.43
CA VAL A 307 -13.87 30.52 -15.34
C VAL A 307 -15.13 31.04 -14.64
N GLU A 308 -15.23 32.34 -14.35
CA GLU A 308 -16.44 32.95 -13.76
C GLU A 308 -17.66 32.81 -14.67
N LEU A 309 -17.50 32.95 -15.98
CA LEU A 309 -18.58 32.73 -16.95
C LEU A 309 -19.07 31.28 -16.91
N VAL A 310 -18.17 30.31 -16.94
CA VAL A 310 -18.52 28.88 -16.86
C VAL A 310 -19.18 28.54 -15.53
N GLN A 311 -18.69 29.09 -14.41
CA GLN A 311 -19.34 28.94 -13.11
C GLN A 311 -20.78 29.46 -13.13
N GLY A 312 -21.02 30.61 -13.78
CA GLY A 312 -22.37 31.13 -13.98
C GLY A 312 -23.26 30.17 -14.75
N MET A 313 -22.75 29.53 -15.81
CA MET A 313 -23.49 28.53 -16.59
C MET A 313 -23.77 27.25 -15.78
N LEU A 314 -22.80 26.75 -15.02
CA LEU A 314 -22.99 25.59 -14.14
C LEU A 314 -24.04 25.86 -13.05
N ALA A 315 -24.06 27.08 -12.51
CA ALA A 315 -25.01 27.47 -11.47
C ALA A 315 -26.46 27.48 -11.96
N GLU A 316 -26.72 27.65 -13.28
CA GLU A 316 -28.06 27.52 -13.85
C GLU A 316 -28.62 26.10 -13.68
N ASP A 317 -27.73 25.09 -13.66
CA ASP A 317 -28.05 23.68 -13.44
C ASP A 317 -27.88 23.25 -11.97
N GLY A 318 -27.66 24.20 -11.05
CA GLY A 318 -27.43 23.92 -9.63
C GLY A 318 -26.06 23.29 -9.33
N LYS A 319 -25.13 23.32 -10.29
CA LYS A 319 -23.79 22.74 -10.16
C LYS A 319 -22.74 23.81 -9.90
N GLN A 320 -21.58 23.37 -9.41
CA GLN A 320 -20.40 24.21 -9.24
C GLN A 320 -19.12 23.44 -9.57
N LEU A 321 -18.14 24.14 -10.16
CA LEU A 321 -16.79 23.63 -10.34
C LEU A 321 -15.93 23.97 -9.12
N ALA A 322 -15.23 22.98 -8.56
CA ALA A 322 -14.12 23.19 -7.63
C ALA A 322 -12.81 22.83 -8.33
N ILE A 323 -11.79 23.67 -8.14
CA ILE A 323 -10.41 23.40 -8.58
C ILE A 323 -9.50 23.60 -7.37
N LYS A 324 -8.64 22.61 -7.11
CA LYS A 324 -7.68 22.61 -6.01
C LYS A 324 -6.28 22.33 -6.52
N GLU A 325 -5.33 23.17 -6.14
CA GLU A 325 -3.91 22.88 -6.36
C GLU A 325 -3.36 22.10 -5.17
N VAL A 326 -2.76 20.95 -5.46
CA VAL A 326 -2.14 20.06 -4.47
C VAL A 326 -0.65 19.99 -4.76
N THR A 327 0.18 20.24 -3.74
CA THR A 327 1.64 20.16 -3.85
C THR A 327 2.15 18.91 -3.15
N GLY A 328 3.03 18.16 -3.80
CA GLY A 328 3.67 16.96 -3.25
C GLY A 328 4.86 17.26 -2.34
N TYR A 329 5.52 16.21 -1.88
CA TYR A 329 6.66 16.30 -0.97
C TYR A 329 7.98 16.53 -1.70
N SER A 330 8.06 16.15 -2.99
CA SER A 330 9.24 16.35 -3.81
C SER A 330 9.18 17.66 -4.60
N GLN A 331 10.35 18.20 -4.93
CA GLN A 331 10.43 19.42 -5.72
C GLN A 331 9.81 19.22 -7.12
N GLY A 332 8.79 20.02 -7.42
CA GLY A 332 8.11 19.99 -8.73
C GLY A 332 6.91 19.05 -8.81
N GLU A 333 6.50 18.41 -7.71
CA GLU A 333 5.24 17.69 -7.64
C GLU A 333 4.09 18.67 -7.37
N PHE A 334 3.27 18.88 -8.38
CA PHE A 334 2.05 19.67 -8.27
C PHE A 334 0.96 19.05 -9.15
N TRP A 335 -0.26 19.05 -8.65
CA TRP A 335 -1.44 18.54 -9.35
C TRP A 335 -2.57 19.56 -9.23
N THR A 336 -3.34 19.72 -10.31
CA THR A 336 -4.52 20.58 -10.32
C THR A 336 -5.74 19.68 -10.38
N LEU A 337 -6.37 19.42 -9.23
CA LEU A 337 -7.51 18.53 -9.12
C LEU A 337 -8.81 19.32 -9.29
N GLY A 338 -9.81 18.73 -9.94
CA GLY A 338 -11.09 19.36 -10.19
C GLY A 338 -12.26 18.42 -10.01
N ALA A 339 -13.35 18.98 -9.50
CA ALA A 339 -14.63 18.28 -9.32
C ALA A 339 -15.80 19.16 -9.74
N ILE A 340 -16.85 18.55 -10.27
CA ILE A 340 -18.13 19.20 -10.52
C ILE A 340 -19.18 18.54 -9.64
N TYR A 341 -19.88 19.34 -8.84
CA TYR A 341 -20.80 18.83 -7.84
C TYR A 341 -22.12 19.58 -7.83
N ASP A 342 -23.18 18.90 -7.39
CA ASP A 342 -24.49 19.50 -7.15
C ASP A 342 -24.49 20.22 -5.80
N THR A 343 -24.75 21.53 -5.84
CA THR A 343 -24.77 22.42 -4.65
C THR A 343 -25.92 22.12 -3.69
N ALA A 344 -26.92 21.34 -4.11
CA ALA A 344 -27.99 20.84 -3.24
C ALA A 344 -27.55 19.62 -2.42
N LEU A 345 -26.50 18.91 -2.86
CA LEU A 345 -26.01 17.68 -2.21
C LEU A 345 -24.74 17.92 -1.40
N PHE A 346 -23.83 18.76 -1.88
CA PHE A 346 -22.52 18.98 -1.27
C PHE A 346 -22.24 20.46 -1.03
N LYS A 347 -21.56 20.76 0.07
CA LYS A 347 -21.03 22.10 0.35
C LYS A 347 -19.64 22.25 -0.24
N ALA A 348 -19.26 23.51 -0.51
CA ALA A 348 -17.95 23.82 -1.05
C ALA A 348 -16.81 23.36 -0.12
N GLU A 349 -16.98 23.46 1.20
CA GLU A 349 -15.97 23.02 2.17
C GLU A 349 -15.79 21.49 2.19
N GLU A 350 -16.87 20.73 1.94
CA GLU A 350 -16.82 19.27 1.86
C GLU A 350 -16.06 18.82 0.60
N ILE A 351 -16.27 19.52 -0.53
CA ILE A 351 -15.56 19.25 -1.78
C ILE A 351 -14.09 19.70 -1.71
N ASP A 352 -13.81 20.82 -1.05
CA ASP A 352 -12.42 21.27 -0.82
C ASP A 352 -11.66 20.25 0.03
N PHE A 353 -12.29 19.74 1.09
CA PHE A 353 -11.74 18.68 1.92
C PHE A 353 -11.50 17.39 1.11
N TYR A 354 -12.49 16.96 0.32
CA TYR A 354 -12.39 15.79 -0.55
C TYR A 354 -11.20 15.91 -1.53
N LEU A 355 -11.09 17.03 -2.23
CA LEU A 355 -10.01 17.24 -3.21
C LEU A 355 -8.62 17.31 -2.54
N GLU A 356 -8.50 17.89 -1.34
CA GLU A 356 -7.20 18.03 -0.67
C GLU A 356 -6.80 16.77 0.12
N HIS A 357 -7.73 16.21 0.88
CA HIS A 357 -7.44 15.19 1.89
C HIS A 357 -7.90 13.78 1.50
N GLU A 358 -8.61 13.59 0.40
CA GLU A 358 -8.86 12.25 -0.13
C GLU A 358 -8.09 12.08 -1.45
N VAL A 359 -8.49 12.81 -2.48
CA VAL A 359 -7.85 12.74 -3.80
C VAL A 359 -6.40 13.22 -3.72
N GLY A 360 -6.17 14.42 -3.16
CA GLY A 360 -4.83 14.99 -3.01
C GLY A 360 -3.90 14.10 -2.19
N ALA A 361 -4.41 13.50 -1.12
CA ALA A 361 -3.67 12.56 -0.29
C ALA A 361 -3.28 11.28 -1.06
N PHE A 362 -4.15 10.77 -1.94
CA PHE A 362 -3.81 9.68 -2.84
C PHE A 362 -2.62 10.03 -3.73
N TYR A 363 -2.67 11.20 -4.41
CA TYR A 363 -1.57 11.65 -5.29
C TYR A 363 -0.25 11.84 -4.54
N LYS A 364 -0.31 12.30 -3.29
CA LYS A 364 0.86 12.46 -2.41
C LYS A 364 1.38 11.13 -1.86
N GLY A 365 0.59 10.06 -1.90
CA GLY A 365 0.88 8.80 -1.22
C GLY A 365 0.80 8.92 0.32
N SER A 366 -0.06 9.79 0.84
CA SER A 366 -0.24 10.01 2.29
C SER A 366 -1.52 9.41 2.85
N LEU A 367 -2.19 8.52 2.10
CA LEU A 367 -3.32 7.76 2.60
C LEU A 367 -2.86 6.66 3.55
N THR A 368 -3.62 6.47 4.62
CA THR A 368 -3.51 5.36 5.57
C THR A 368 -4.90 4.87 5.95
N GLU A 369 -4.97 3.71 6.61
CA GLU A 369 -6.20 3.09 7.09
C GLU A 369 -6.32 3.28 8.61
N ALA A 370 -7.50 3.72 9.04
CA ALA A 370 -7.95 3.61 10.41
C ALA A 370 -8.99 2.48 10.50
N MET A 371 -8.84 1.59 11.47
CA MET A 371 -9.67 0.40 11.60
C MET A 371 -10.30 0.34 12.99
N ILE A 372 -11.56 -0.10 13.06
CA ILE A 372 -12.21 -0.45 14.32
C ILE A 372 -12.27 -1.97 14.43
N ILE A 373 -11.58 -2.51 15.43
CA ILE A 373 -11.52 -3.96 15.67
C ILE A 373 -12.01 -4.27 17.07
N SER A 374 -12.91 -5.24 17.21
CA SER A 374 -13.34 -5.71 18.53
C SER A 374 -12.33 -6.67 19.18
N LYS A 375 -12.29 -6.66 20.52
CA LYS A 375 -11.51 -7.62 21.33
C LYS A 375 -11.86 -9.06 20.97
N GLU A 376 -13.15 -9.35 20.78
CA GLU A 376 -13.63 -10.68 20.37
C GLU A 376 -13.06 -11.11 19.01
N GLN A 377 -13.00 -10.20 18.03
CA GLN A 377 -12.38 -10.49 16.72
C GLN A 377 -10.88 -10.75 16.86
N LEU A 378 -10.16 -9.96 17.66
CA LEU A 378 -8.73 -10.18 17.90
C LEU A 378 -8.46 -11.54 18.55
N GLU A 379 -9.22 -11.90 19.58
CA GLU A 379 -9.10 -13.19 20.28
C GLU A 379 -9.48 -14.39 19.40
N SER A 380 -10.48 -14.22 18.53
CA SER A 380 -11.02 -15.30 17.71
C SER A 380 -10.34 -15.47 16.36
N LEU A 381 -9.84 -14.40 15.73
CA LEU A 381 -9.28 -14.44 14.38
C LEU A 381 -7.78 -14.16 14.35
N GLY A 382 -7.24 -13.46 15.36
CA GLY A 382 -5.91 -12.87 15.31
C GLY A 382 -5.87 -11.58 14.47
N LEU A 383 -4.81 -10.79 14.65
CA LEU A 383 -4.70 -9.43 14.11
C LEU A 383 -4.95 -9.32 12.60
N GLU A 384 -4.25 -10.12 11.78
CA GLU A 384 -4.32 -10.03 10.32
C GLU A 384 -5.73 -10.32 9.77
N ALA A 385 -6.36 -11.39 10.26
CA ALA A 385 -7.71 -11.76 9.83
C ALA A 385 -8.78 -10.82 10.42
N ALA A 386 -8.54 -10.29 11.61
CA ALA A 386 -9.40 -9.26 12.20
C ALA A 386 -9.32 -7.96 11.39
N ALA A 387 -8.12 -7.51 11.00
CA ALA A 387 -7.91 -6.32 10.18
C ALA A 387 -8.60 -6.43 8.81
N GLN A 388 -8.52 -7.59 8.14
CA GLN A 388 -9.19 -7.83 6.85
C GLN A 388 -10.73 -7.82 6.94
N SER A 389 -11.30 -8.00 8.13
CA SER A 389 -12.76 -8.00 8.35
C SER A 389 -13.22 -6.79 9.17
N ALA A 390 -12.31 -5.86 9.44
CA ALA A 390 -12.57 -4.67 10.23
C ALA A 390 -13.44 -3.68 9.45
N GLU A 391 -14.08 -2.79 10.21
CA GLU A 391 -14.58 -1.55 9.63
C GLU A 391 -13.38 -0.63 9.41
N THR A 392 -13.09 -0.34 8.14
CA THR A 392 -11.90 0.41 7.71
C THR A 392 -12.28 1.75 7.11
N PHE A 393 -11.50 2.77 7.45
CA PHE A 393 -11.65 4.14 6.98
C PHE A 393 -10.33 4.60 6.36
N ILE A 394 -10.40 5.16 5.16
CA ILE A 394 -9.25 5.78 4.51
C ILE A 394 -9.10 7.20 5.04
N VAL A 395 -7.91 7.55 5.51
CA VAL A 395 -7.61 8.85 6.10
C VAL A 395 -6.30 9.41 5.56
N ASN A 396 -6.22 10.74 5.44
CA ASN A 396 -4.96 11.41 5.15
C ASN A 396 -4.08 11.50 6.40
N GLU A 397 -2.92 10.87 6.35
CA GLU A 397 -1.92 10.88 7.41
C GLU A 397 -1.45 12.30 7.76
N GLU A 398 -1.45 13.24 6.81
CA GLU A 398 -1.07 14.65 7.06
C GLU A 398 -1.96 15.32 8.11
N LEU A 399 -3.23 14.89 8.24
CA LEU A 399 -4.15 15.45 9.24
C LEU A 399 -3.73 15.07 10.67
N LEU A 400 -2.99 13.98 10.82
CA LEU A 400 -2.53 13.44 12.09
C LEU A 400 -1.20 14.04 12.54
N TRP A 401 -0.43 14.63 11.63
CA TRP A 401 0.92 15.13 11.91
C TRP A 401 0.95 16.23 12.98
N GLY A 402 1.66 15.94 14.08
CA GLY A 402 1.82 16.88 15.19
C GLY A 402 0.54 17.16 15.97
N LYS A 403 -0.52 16.36 15.75
CA LYS A 403 -1.79 16.42 16.48
C LYS A 403 -2.03 15.12 17.25
N ASN A 404 -3.01 15.13 18.13
CA ASN A 404 -3.47 13.91 18.79
C ASN A 404 -4.31 13.10 17.79
N SER A 405 -3.81 11.93 17.36
CA SER A 405 -4.49 11.08 16.38
C SER A 405 -5.89 10.68 16.82
N LEU A 406 -6.11 10.43 18.11
CA LEU A 406 -7.44 10.08 18.62
C LEU A 406 -8.45 11.21 18.43
N GLU A 407 -8.08 12.43 18.78
CA GLU A 407 -8.95 13.61 18.64
C GLU A 407 -9.30 13.84 17.17
N VAL A 408 -8.30 13.77 16.29
CA VAL A 408 -8.51 13.96 14.85
C VAL A 408 -9.40 12.87 14.26
N LEU A 409 -9.13 11.60 14.57
CA LEU A 409 -9.91 10.49 14.02
C LEU A 409 -11.34 10.44 14.58
N THR A 410 -11.54 10.73 15.87
CA THR A 410 -12.90 10.79 16.44
C THR A 410 -13.73 11.92 15.83
N GLU A 411 -13.13 13.08 15.55
CA GLU A 411 -13.81 14.17 14.85
C GLU A 411 -14.12 13.82 13.40
N LEU A 412 -13.14 13.31 12.64
CA LEU A 412 -13.28 12.97 11.22
C LEU A 412 -14.30 11.85 10.99
N LEU A 413 -14.20 10.78 11.79
CA LEU A 413 -15.02 9.57 11.66
C LEU A 413 -16.32 9.65 12.47
N GLN A 414 -16.57 10.78 13.15
CA GLN A 414 -17.73 11.01 14.03
C GLN A 414 -17.90 9.90 15.09
N LEU A 415 -16.78 9.46 15.68
CA LEU A 415 -16.77 8.41 16.70
C LEU A 415 -16.94 9.03 18.09
N GLU A 416 -17.80 8.43 18.90
CA GLU A 416 -17.99 8.80 20.30
C GLU A 416 -17.51 7.69 21.25
N GLY A 417 -17.10 8.06 22.47
CA GLY A 417 -16.83 7.08 23.52
C GLY A 417 -15.49 6.34 23.42
N TYR A 418 -14.49 6.92 22.74
CA TYR A 418 -13.11 6.42 22.76
C TYR A 418 -12.22 7.24 23.70
N GLU A 419 -11.35 6.55 24.42
CA GLU A 419 -10.38 7.09 25.37
C GLU A 419 -8.95 6.78 24.90
N SER A 420 -7.98 7.59 25.30
CA SER A 420 -6.58 7.34 24.98
C SER A 420 -6.01 6.21 25.83
N LEU A 421 -4.92 5.59 25.37
CA LEU A 421 -4.25 4.54 26.15
C LEU A 421 -3.83 5.04 27.54
N GLU A 422 -3.29 6.26 27.63
CA GLU A 422 -2.89 6.86 28.92
C GLU A 422 -4.07 6.93 29.90
N GLN A 423 -5.26 7.31 29.41
CA GLN A 423 -6.46 7.41 30.23
C GLN A 423 -6.95 6.04 30.72
N VAL A 424 -6.90 5.03 29.85
CA VAL A 424 -7.30 3.66 30.20
C VAL A 424 -6.31 3.04 31.19
N MET A 425 -5.01 3.25 30.99
CA MET A 425 -3.97 2.79 31.91
C MET A 425 -4.11 3.41 33.31
N ASP A 426 -4.37 4.70 33.39
CA ASP A 426 -4.61 5.38 34.68
C ASP A 426 -5.83 4.79 35.42
N GLN A 427 -6.87 4.35 34.68
CA GLN A 427 -8.05 3.73 35.26
C GLN A 427 -7.81 2.28 35.72
N GLU A 428 -7.05 1.48 34.96
CA GLU A 428 -6.69 0.11 35.35
C GLU A 428 -5.81 0.09 36.61
N VAL A 429 -4.80 0.96 36.70
CA VAL A 429 -3.92 1.05 37.88
C VAL A 429 -4.74 1.41 39.13
N VAL A 430 -5.65 2.38 39.02
CA VAL A 430 -6.54 2.77 40.13
C VAL A 430 -7.52 1.65 40.52
N SER A 431 -7.89 0.78 39.58
CA SER A 431 -8.80 -0.34 39.82
C SER A 431 -8.08 -1.50 40.52
N GLN A 432 -6.87 -1.83 40.09
CA GLN A 432 -6.01 -2.85 40.73
C GLN A 432 -5.62 -2.46 42.16
N GLU A 433 -5.25 -1.19 42.41
CA GLU A 433 -4.95 -0.71 43.76
C GLU A 433 -6.15 -0.82 44.72
N LYS A 434 -7.38 -0.64 44.21
CA LYS A 434 -8.61 -0.80 45.01
C LYS A 434 -8.90 -2.26 45.32
N GLU A 435 -8.67 -3.18 44.39
CA GLU A 435 -8.88 -4.61 44.61
C GLU A 435 -7.87 -5.19 45.61
N GLU A 436 -6.59 -4.82 45.51
CA GLU A 436 -5.57 -5.22 46.49
C GLU A 436 -5.86 -4.69 47.89
N THR A 437 -6.41 -3.47 48.00
CA THR A 437 -6.81 -2.89 49.30
C THR A 437 -7.98 -3.65 49.91
N ILE A 438 -8.94 -4.10 49.10
CA ILE A 438 -10.10 -4.88 49.55
C ILE A 438 -9.70 -6.31 49.94
N GLU A 439 -8.72 -6.91 49.27
CA GLU A 439 -8.18 -8.23 49.65
C GLU A 439 -7.36 -8.19 50.95
N MET A 440 -6.62 -7.11 51.21
CA MET A 440 -5.90 -6.94 52.48
C MET A 440 -6.82 -6.65 53.69
N GLU A 441 -8.05 -6.19 53.45
CA GLU A 441 -9.06 -5.94 54.50
C GLU A 441 -9.99 -7.13 54.78
N ARG A 442 -9.85 -8.25 54.04
CA ARG A 442 -10.53 -9.53 54.29
C ARG A 442 -9.64 -10.50 55.06
#